data_AF-A0A9X0RBR6-F1
#
_entry.id   AF-A0A9X0RBR6-F1
#
_cell.length_a   1.000
_cell.length_b   1.000
_cell.length_c   1.000
_cell.angle_alpha   90.00
_cell.angle_beta   90.00
_cell.angle_gamma   90.00
#
_symmetry.space_group_name_H-M   'P 1'
#
loop_
_entity.id
_entity.type
_entity.pdbx_description
1 polymer ?
#
loop_
_entity_poly.entity_id
_entity_poly.type
_entity_poly.pdbx_seq_one_letter_code
_entity_poly.pdbx_strand_id
1 'polypeptide(L)'
;MVKKFDPNNFPKFIRVEGKDVNLKFVFDNIRNVGIAALLFAIGVAIAKGEPLNSLSFIPYSEVVLGIIITIIGFILMMLNLIQGILAVLATEKFNIVLYSLISIFLQIAVGEIFFNQVFKLLGK
;
A
#
# COMPACT_ATOMS: atom_id res chain seq x y z
N MET A 1 4.82 8.59 -32.15
CA MET A 1 5.13 9.55 -31.06
C MET A 1 4.55 9.00 -29.77
N VAL A 2 5.38 8.65 -28.78
CA VAL A 2 4.89 8.26 -27.45
C VAL A 2 4.36 9.53 -26.78
N LYS A 3 3.10 9.53 -26.34
CA LYS A 3 2.54 10.65 -25.57
C LYS A 3 3.42 10.87 -24.34
N LYS A 4 3.97 12.09 -24.17
CA LYS A 4 4.67 12.46 -22.94
C LYS A 4 3.69 12.37 -21.77
N PHE A 5 4.14 11.77 -20.68
CA PHE A 5 3.38 11.69 -19.43
C PHE A 5 3.03 13.10 -18.95
N ASP A 6 1.75 13.34 -18.66
CA ASP A 6 1.26 14.60 -18.09
C ASP A 6 0.62 14.33 -16.71
N PRO A 7 1.26 14.76 -15.60
CA PRO A 7 0.75 14.60 -14.25
C PRO A 7 -0.63 15.23 -14.03
N ASN A 8 -1.05 16.22 -14.83
CA ASN A 8 -2.31 16.93 -14.63
C ASN A 8 -3.55 16.09 -14.96
N ASN A 9 -3.37 14.94 -15.63
CA ASN A 9 -4.46 14.00 -15.87
C ASN A 9 -4.84 13.17 -14.62
N PHE A 10 -4.10 13.32 -13.52
CA PHE A 10 -4.31 12.56 -12.30
C PHE A 10 -4.83 13.45 -11.15
N PRO A 11 -5.72 12.92 -10.28
CA PRO A 11 -6.15 13.59 -9.06
C PRO A 11 -4.97 14.02 -8.19
N LYS A 12 -5.08 15.19 -7.54
CA LYS A 12 -4.01 15.77 -6.72
C LYS A 12 -3.41 14.83 -5.65
N PHE A 13 -4.20 13.90 -5.11
CA PHE A 13 -3.75 12.99 -4.05
C PHE A 13 -2.88 11.81 -4.56
N ILE A 14 -2.94 11.48 -5.86
CA ILE A 14 -2.03 10.50 -6.49
C ILE A 14 -1.05 11.13 -7.48
N ARG A 15 -1.22 12.40 -7.83
CA ARG A 15 -0.36 13.10 -8.78
C ARG A 15 1.09 13.12 -8.28
N VAL A 16 2.02 12.74 -9.17
CA VAL A 16 3.46 12.85 -8.93
C VAL A 16 4.08 13.66 -10.07
N GLU A 17 4.65 14.82 -9.75
CA GLU A 17 5.45 15.61 -10.69
C GLU A 17 6.91 15.23 -10.57
N GLY A 18 7.66 15.28 -11.67
CA GLY A 18 9.06 14.84 -11.68
C GLY A 18 9.97 15.62 -10.72
N LYS A 19 9.63 16.87 -10.42
CA LYS A 19 10.33 17.72 -9.45
C LYS A 19 10.13 17.27 -7.99
N ASP A 20 9.05 16.55 -7.72
CA ASP A 20 8.67 16.09 -6.38
C ASP A 20 9.29 14.72 -6.07
N VAL A 21 9.82 14.01 -7.09
CA VAL A 21 10.51 12.71 -6.95
C VAL A 21 11.93 12.94 -6.43
N ASN A 22 12.03 13.11 -5.12
CA ASN A 22 13.30 13.24 -4.39
C ASN A 22 13.46 12.11 -3.36
N LEU A 23 14.56 12.11 -2.61
CA LEU A 23 14.82 11.09 -1.59
C LEU A 23 13.72 11.02 -0.52
N LYS A 24 13.10 12.16 -0.18
CA LYS A 24 11.96 12.21 0.75
C LYS A 24 10.75 11.45 0.19
N PHE A 25 10.45 11.58 -1.11
CA PHE A 25 9.39 10.81 -1.77
C PHE A 25 9.63 9.30 -1.67
N VAL A 26 10.88 8.87 -1.82
CA VAL A 26 11.28 7.46 -1.66
C VAL A 26 11.02 6.97 -0.23
N PHE A 27 11.47 7.71 0.78
CA PHE A 27 11.24 7.38 2.19
C PHE A 27 9.76 7.39 2.56
N ASP A 28 9.00 8.38 2.08
CA ASP A 28 7.56 8.47 2.31
C ASP A 28 6.84 7.26 1.69
N ASN A 29 7.22 6.83 0.48
CA ASN A 29 6.68 5.61 -0.13
C ASN A 29 6.97 4.36 0.69
N ILE A 30 8.22 4.16 1.11
CA ILE A 30 8.61 2.98 1.92
C ILE A 30 7.83 2.97 3.25
N ARG A 31 7.74 4.11 3.93
CA ARG A 31 6.96 4.26 5.17
C ARG A 31 5.50 3.90 4.93
N ASN A 32 4.89 4.41 3.86
CA ASN A 32 3.50 4.15 3.53
C ASN A 32 3.22 2.68 3.23
N VAL A 33 4.14 1.97 2.55
CA VAL A 33 4.05 0.51 2.40
C VAL A 33 4.03 -0.18 3.75
N GLY A 34 4.94 0.19 4.66
CA GLY A 34 5.00 -0.38 6.01
C GLY A 34 3.71 -0.16 6.80
N ILE A 35 3.15 1.05 6.74
CA ILE A 35 1.86 1.37 7.40
C ILE A 35 0.71 0.56 6.80
N ALA A 36 0.65 0.45 5.47
CA ALA A 36 -0.39 -0.32 4.77
C ALA A 36 -0.32 -1.81 5.17
N ALA A 37 0.88 -2.38 5.20
CA ALA A 37 1.12 -3.76 5.62
C ALA A 37 0.73 -4.01 7.09
N LEU A 38 1.06 -3.07 7.99
CA LEU A 38 0.73 -3.17 9.40
C LEU A 38 -0.78 -3.09 9.63
N LEU A 39 -1.45 -2.12 9.01
CA LEU A 39 -2.92 -1.99 9.08
C LEU A 39 -3.59 -3.27 8.60
N PHE A 40 -3.12 -3.80 7.48
CA PHE A 40 -3.62 -5.06 6.95
C PHE A 40 -3.47 -6.20 7.96
N ALA A 41 -2.26 -6.42 8.49
CA ALA A 41 -1.99 -7.49 9.45
C ALA A 41 -2.87 -7.37 10.72
N ILE A 42 -3.05 -6.15 11.23
CA ILE A 42 -3.94 -5.87 12.36
C ILE A 42 -5.39 -6.20 12.00
N GLY A 43 -5.88 -5.73 10.85
CA GLY A 43 -7.24 -6.02 10.38
C GLY A 43 -7.50 -7.52 10.24
N VAL A 44 -6.52 -8.26 9.72
CA VAL A 44 -6.55 -9.72 9.60
C VAL A 44 -6.60 -10.41 10.97
N ALA A 45 -5.75 -9.98 11.91
CA ALA A 45 -5.72 -10.53 13.27
C ALA A 45 -7.06 -10.34 13.99
N ILE A 46 -7.62 -9.13 13.90
CA ILE A 46 -8.94 -8.83 14.47
C ILE A 46 -10.04 -9.65 13.78
N ALA A 47 -10.01 -9.78 12.46
CA ALA A 47 -10.99 -10.56 11.71
C ALA A 47 -10.97 -12.07 12.06
N LYS A 48 -9.83 -12.59 12.54
CA LYS A 48 -9.69 -13.97 13.07
C LYS A 48 -10.29 -14.17 14.45
N GLY A 49 -10.78 -13.10 15.09
CA GLY A 49 -11.27 -13.15 16.46
C GLY A 49 -10.15 -13.12 17.49
N GLU A 50 -8.97 -12.57 17.15
CA GLU A 50 -8.05 -12.16 18.19
C GLU A 50 -8.71 -11.03 19.00
N PRO A 51 -8.86 -11.21 20.33
CA PRO A 51 -9.72 -10.35 21.12
C PRO A 51 -9.15 -8.93 21.20
N LEU A 52 -9.87 -7.99 20.62
CA LEU A 52 -9.76 -6.60 21.03
C LEU A 52 -10.55 -6.49 22.33
N ASN A 53 -9.86 -6.49 23.47
CA ASN A 53 -10.44 -6.42 24.82
C ASN A 53 -11.47 -5.28 25.05
N SER A 54 -11.74 -4.42 24.07
CA SER A 54 -12.58 -3.23 24.11
C SER A 54 -13.96 -3.34 23.41
N LEU A 55 -14.26 -4.36 22.61
CA LEU A 55 -15.47 -4.39 21.75
C LEU A 55 -16.45 -5.55 22.03
N SER A 56 -16.29 -6.24 23.16
CA SER A 56 -17.07 -7.42 23.56
C SER A 56 -18.60 -7.22 23.69
N PHE A 57 -19.11 -5.99 23.57
CA PHE A 57 -20.52 -5.67 23.76
C PHE A 57 -21.40 -5.85 22.50
N ILE A 58 -20.83 -5.93 21.30
CA ILE A 58 -21.59 -6.11 20.05
C ILE A 58 -21.12 -7.38 19.35
N PRO A 59 -21.98 -8.42 19.20
CA PRO A 59 -21.64 -9.63 18.48
C PRO A 59 -21.14 -9.32 17.07
N TYR A 60 -20.03 -9.94 16.65
CA TYR A 60 -19.41 -9.77 15.32
C TYR A 60 -18.84 -8.38 14.99
N SER A 61 -18.93 -7.39 15.89
CA SER A 61 -18.41 -6.03 15.62
C SER A 61 -16.91 -6.00 15.37
N GLU A 62 -16.15 -6.83 16.10
CA GLU A 62 -14.70 -7.00 15.92
C GLU A 62 -14.40 -7.56 14.52
N VAL A 63 -15.11 -8.59 14.08
CA VAL A 63 -14.90 -9.20 12.75
C VAL A 63 -15.17 -8.19 11.63
N VAL A 64 -16.27 -7.43 11.72
CA VAL A 64 -16.60 -6.38 10.74
C VAL A 64 -15.53 -5.28 10.73
N LEU A 65 -15.07 -4.85 11.90
CA LEU A 65 -14.00 -3.86 12.03
C LEU A 65 -12.69 -4.37 11.43
N GLY A 66 -12.33 -5.63 11.69
CA GLY A 66 -11.15 -6.28 11.11
C GLY A 66 -11.19 -6.28 9.59
N ILE A 67 -12.34 -6.63 9.00
CA ILE A 67 -12.54 -6.57 7.53
C ILE A 67 -12.37 -5.14 7.00
N ILE A 68 -12.94 -4.14 7.65
CA ILE A 68 -12.80 -2.73 7.24
C ILE A 68 -11.34 -2.29 7.27
N ILE A 69 -10.62 -2.58 8.37
CA ILE A 69 -9.20 -2.23 8.52
C ILE A 69 -8.35 -2.93 7.44
N THR A 70 -8.66 -4.21 7.15
CA THR A 70 -8.04 -5.00 6.09
C THR A 70 -8.20 -4.33 4.72
N ILE A 71 -9.43 -3.89 4.39
CA ILE A 71 -9.71 -3.18 3.13
C ILE A 71 -8.93 -1.86 3.06
N ILE A 72 -8.87 -1.10 4.15
CA ILE A 72 -8.10 0.16 4.21
C ILE A 72 -6.62 -0.08 3.94
N GLY A 73 -6.02 -1.08 4.61
CA GLY A 73 -4.62 -1.46 4.39
C GLY A 73 -4.34 -1.82 2.92
N PHE A 74 -5.24 -2.59 2.29
CA PHE A 74 -5.13 -2.95 0.88
C PHE A 74 -5.22 -1.73 -0.05
N ILE A 75 -6.18 -0.83 0.17
CA ILE A 75 -6.32 0.39 -0.64
C ILE A 75 -5.07 1.27 -0.53
N LEU A 76 -4.50 1.44 0.67
CA LEU A 76 -3.28 2.21 0.87
C LEU A 76 -2.08 1.61 0.12
N MET A 77 -1.96 0.29 0.12
CA MET A 77 -0.93 -0.42 -0.65
C MET A 77 -1.07 -0.13 -2.15
N MET A 78 -2.29 -0.21 -2.69
CA MET A 78 -2.59 0.07 -4.09
C MET A 78 -2.31 1.53 -4.47
N LEU A 79 -2.68 2.48 -3.63
CA LEU A 79 -2.39 3.90 -3.86
C LEU A 79 -0.88 4.17 -3.89
N ASN A 80 -0.13 3.53 -2.99
CA ASN A 80 1.32 3.66 -2.96
C ASN A 80 1.98 3.03 -4.20
N LEU A 81 1.43 1.93 -4.73
CA LEU A 81 1.86 1.37 -6.02
C LEU A 81 1.66 2.34 -7.17
N ILE A 82 0.47 2.94 -7.26
CA ILE A 82 0.16 3.92 -8.30
C ILE A 82 1.13 5.11 -8.21
N GLN A 83 1.38 5.65 -7.02
CA GLN A 83 2.35 6.74 -6.83
C GLN A 83 3.76 6.33 -7.26
N GLY A 84 4.22 5.13 -6.93
CA GLY A 84 5.50 4.59 -7.39
C GLY A 84 5.58 4.54 -8.93
N ILE A 85 4.54 4.02 -9.59
CA ILE A 85 4.48 3.98 -11.07
C ILE A 85 4.49 5.39 -11.67
N LEU A 86 3.70 6.31 -11.12
CA LEU A 86 3.64 7.70 -11.60
C LEU A 86 4.98 8.41 -11.41
N ALA A 87 5.72 8.14 -10.33
CA ALA A 87 7.06 8.67 -10.14
C ALA A 87 8.02 8.22 -11.25
N VAL A 88 7.96 6.94 -11.63
CA VAL A 88 8.74 6.37 -12.73
C VAL A 88 8.43 7.07 -14.05
N LEU A 89 7.14 7.31 -14.33
CA LEU A 89 6.70 7.98 -15.55
C LEU A 89 7.03 9.49 -15.55
N ALA A 90 7.13 10.11 -14.37
CA ALA A 90 7.34 11.54 -14.22
C ALA A 90 8.82 11.97 -14.29
N THR A 91 9.78 11.06 -14.16
CA THR A 91 11.22 11.40 -14.13
C THR A 91 12.04 10.72 -15.22
N GLU A 92 12.92 11.48 -15.89
CA GLU A 92 13.90 10.94 -16.86
C GLU A 92 15.34 10.88 -16.29
N LYS A 93 15.63 11.51 -15.14
CA LYS A 93 17.00 11.84 -14.69
C LYS A 93 17.51 11.15 -13.42
N PHE A 94 16.66 10.45 -12.65
CA PHE A 94 17.10 9.74 -11.45
C PHE A 94 17.59 8.33 -11.83
N ASN A 95 18.34 7.62 -10.97
CA ASN A 95 18.61 6.19 -11.17
C ASN A 95 17.33 5.39 -10.91
N ILE A 96 16.36 5.63 -11.78
CA ILE A 96 14.95 5.26 -11.68
C ILE A 96 14.80 3.76 -11.71
N VAL A 97 15.72 3.08 -12.39
CA VAL A 97 15.84 1.63 -12.42
C VAL A 97 16.05 1.10 -11.00
N LEU A 98 16.96 1.69 -10.23
CA LEU A 98 17.23 1.26 -8.86
C LEU A 98 16.03 1.53 -7.94
N TYR A 99 15.42 2.72 -8.02
CA TYR A 99 14.22 3.03 -7.22
C TYR A 99 13.03 2.15 -7.59
N SER A 100 12.81 1.91 -8.89
CA SER A 100 11.75 1.03 -9.39
C SER A 100 11.97 -0.40 -8.93
N LEU A 101 13.21 -0.92 -9.06
CA LEU A 101 13.56 -2.25 -8.59
C LEU A 101 13.32 -2.38 -7.09
N ILE A 102 13.85 -1.47 -6.27
CA ILE A 102 13.65 -1.50 -4.81
C ILE A 102 12.16 -1.42 -4.48
N SER A 103 11.39 -0.54 -5.14
CA SER A 103 9.97 -0.37 -4.86
C SER A 103 9.15 -1.58 -5.29
N ILE A 104 9.44 -2.17 -6.47
CA ILE A 104 8.82 -3.40 -6.96
C ILE A 104 9.17 -4.58 -6.05
N PHE A 105 10.44 -4.73 -5.65
CA PHE A 105 10.84 -5.78 -4.70
C PHE A 105 10.16 -5.60 -3.34
N LEU A 106 10.06 -4.38 -2.82
CA LEU A 106 9.32 -4.10 -1.59
C LEU A 106 7.84 -4.46 -1.74
N GLN A 107 7.23 -4.09 -2.87
CA GLN A 107 5.83 -4.40 -3.16
C GLN A 107 5.59 -5.90 -3.31
N ILE A 108 6.50 -6.63 -3.95
CA ILE A 108 6.42 -8.08 -4.08
C ILE A 108 6.58 -8.73 -2.72
N ALA A 109 7.60 -8.35 -1.93
CA ALA A 109 7.83 -8.91 -0.60
C ALA A 109 6.63 -8.66 0.33
N VAL A 110 6.09 -7.44 0.30
CA VAL A 110 4.91 -7.07 1.11
C VAL A 110 3.63 -7.71 0.58
N GLY A 111 3.50 -7.82 -0.75
CA GLY A 111 2.41 -8.51 -1.42
C GLY A 111 2.39 -10.01 -1.13
N GLU A 112 3.56 -10.64 -1.09
CA GLU A 112 3.73 -12.05 -0.72
C GLU A 112 3.33 -12.26 0.75
N ILE A 113 3.79 -11.40 1.66
CA ILE A 113 3.34 -11.41 3.06
C ILE A 113 1.81 -11.20 3.14
N PHE A 114 1.25 -10.26 2.36
CA PHE A 114 -0.19 -10.03 2.25
C PHE A 114 -0.96 -11.28 1.82
N PHE A 115 -0.59 -11.90 0.69
CA PHE A 115 -1.29 -13.06 0.17
C PHE A 115 -1.13 -14.29 1.07
N ASN A 116 0.04 -14.50 1.66
CA ASN A 116 0.25 -15.57 2.62
C ASN A 116 -0.65 -15.42 3.86
N GLN A 117 -0.88 -14.20 4.34
CA GLN A 117 -1.80 -13.96 5.46
C GLN A 117 -3.27 -14.12 5.05
N VAL A 118 -3.63 -13.71 3.83
CA VAL A 118 -4.98 -13.92 3.26
C VAL A 118 -5.28 -15.40 3.01
N PHE A 119 -4.35 -16.18 2.47
CA PHE A 119 -4.58 -17.62 2.28
C PHE A 119 -4.74 -18.35 3.61
N LYS A 120 -3.91 -18.00 4.61
CA LYS A 120 -4.11 -18.43 5.99
C LYS A 120 -5.46 -18.04 6.59
N LEU A 121 -6.10 -16.95 6.12
CA LEU A 121 -7.47 -16.59 6.54
C LEU A 121 -8.53 -17.48 5.88
N LEU A 122 -8.32 -17.85 4.61
CA LEU A 122 -9.28 -18.62 3.82
C LEU A 122 -9.19 -20.14 4.08
N GLY A 123 -8.34 -20.58 5.02
CA GLY A 123 -8.14 -21.99 5.34
C GLY A 123 -7.43 -22.77 4.23
N LYS A 124 -6.65 -22.08 3.39
CA LYS A 124 -5.84 -22.67 2.32
C LYS A 124 -4.35 -22.48 2.56
#